data_AF-A0A0C3KTA3-F1
#
_entry.id   AF-A0A0C3KTA3-F1
#
_cell.length_a   1.000
_cell.length_b   1.000
_cell.length_c   1.000
_cell.angle_alpha   90.00
_cell.angle_beta   90.00
_cell.angle_gamma   90.00
#
_symmetry.space_group_name_H-M   'P 1'
#
loop_
_entity.id
_entity.type
_entity.pdbx_description
1 polymer ?
#
loop_
_entity_poly.entity_id
_entity_poly.type
_entity_poly.pdbx_seq_one_letter_code
_entity_poly.pdbx_strand_id
1 'polypeptide(L)'
;PLNTSYSAGLRYFVITYDIACKYGVNFKSRCCNQDCKFALIPTPNGEINIIFCVNKFHQESHDDNCAAKNALDYTKYVGRTCGEGVETVWAKMNWLRYSTREMGIGARIETLSEHFNDWNWQKTLTISESIVSDSAPELIAFGPWKLVTLQTRMLKPWSLWISSFKI
;
A
#
# COMPACT_ATOMS: atom_id res chain seq x y z
N PRO A 1 -0.07 -8.32 -16.27
CA PRO A 1 0.63 -7.16 -15.67
C PRO A 1 2.12 -7.43 -15.39
N LEU A 2 2.46 -8.33 -14.45
CA LEU A 2 3.86 -8.60 -14.05
C LEU A 2 4.74 -9.15 -15.19
N ASN A 3 4.27 -10.14 -15.95
CA ASN A 3 4.98 -10.64 -17.13
C ASN A 3 5.19 -9.54 -18.18
N THR A 4 4.18 -8.72 -18.43
CA THR A 4 4.26 -7.58 -19.36
C THR A 4 5.32 -6.56 -18.90
N SER A 5 5.31 -6.20 -17.61
CA SER A 5 6.30 -5.31 -17.00
C SER A 5 7.71 -5.88 -17.10
N TYR A 6 7.87 -7.19 -16.87
CA TYR A 6 9.15 -7.88 -17.02
C TYR A 6 9.62 -7.89 -18.48
N SER A 7 8.74 -8.20 -19.44
CA SER A 7 9.03 -8.12 -20.87
C SER A 7 9.40 -6.71 -21.32
N ALA A 8 8.86 -5.68 -20.67
CA ALA A 8 9.22 -4.27 -20.89
C ALA A 8 10.59 -3.87 -20.29
N GLY A 9 11.31 -4.81 -19.65
CA GLY A 9 12.65 -4.58 -19.11
C GLY A 9 12.70 -4.26 -17.62
N LEU A 10 11.55 -4.23 -16.92
CA LEU A 10 11.56 -4.05 -15.46
C LEU A 10 12.11 -5.30 -14.78
N ARG A 11 12.96 -5.10 -13.77
CA ARG A 11 13.66 -6.17 -13.05
C ARG A 11 13.44 -6.16 -11.54
N TYR A 12 13.02 -5.03 -10.98
CA TYR A 12 12.74 -4.88 -9.54
C TYR A 12 11.24 -4.85 -9.30
N PHE A 13 10.76 -5.77 -8.47
CA PHE A 13 9.37 -5.90 -8.09
C PHE A 13 9.27 -5.95 -6.57
N VAL A 14 8.41 -5.11 -6.01
CA VAL A 14 8.11 -5.13 -4.58
C VAL A 14 6.67 -5.59 -4.42
N ILE A 15 6.49 -6.63 -3.61
CA ILE A 15 5.18 -7.20 -3.30
C ILE A 15 4.88 -6.86 -1.84
N THR A 16 3.81 -6.09 -1.65
CA THR A 16 3.34 -5.70 -0.32
C THR A 16 2.12 -6.53 0.06
N TYR A 17 2.15 -7.15 1.24
CA TYR A 17 1.04 -7.96 1.76
C TYR A 17 1.16 -8.10 3.28
N ASP A 18 0.05 -8.24 4.00
CA ASP A 18 0.02 -8.19 5.47
C ASP A 18 0.88 -9.28 6.11
N ILE A 19 0.94 -10.44 5.44
CA ILE A 19 1.78 -11.59 5.83
C ILE A 19 2.84 -11.90 4.77
N ALA A 20 3.32 -10.89 4.05
CA ALA A 20 4.35 -11.03 3.01
C ALA A 20 5.60 -11.77 3.52
N CYS A 21 5.98 -11.57 4.78
CA CYS A 21 7.12 -12.23 5.42
C CYS A 21 7.00 -13.77 5.42
N LYS A 22 5.79 -14.32 5.57
CA LYS A 22 5.51 -15.77 5.51
C LYS A 22 5.30 -16.22 4.09
N TYR A 23 4.57 -15.41 3.30
CA TYR A 23 4.28 -15.74 1.91
C TYR A 23 5.56 -15.84 1.07
N GLY A 24 6.50 -14.92 1.28
CA GLY A 24 7.76 -14.83 0.53
C GLY A 24 8.69 -16.03 0.67
N VAL A 25 8.65 -16.74 1.80
CA VAL A 25 9.57 -17.86 2.12
C VAL A 25 9.60 -18.91 1.02
N ASN A 26 8.41 -19.37 0.60
CA ASN A 26 8.25 -20.39 -0.43
C ASN A 26 7.78 -19.81 -1.76
N PHE A 27 7.91 -18.49 -1.96
CA PHE A 27 7.46 -17.87 -3.20
C PHE A 27 8.22 -18.42 -4.41
N LYS A 28 9.56 -18.44 -4.36
CA LYS A 28 10.38 -18.90 -5.48
C LYS A 28 10.10 -20.36 -5.85
N SER A 29 9.88 -21.24 -4.88
CA SER A 29 9.58 -22.66 -5.15
C SER A 29 8.18 -22.85 -5.74
N ARG A 30 7.18 -22.11 -5.26
CA ARG A 30 5.81 -22.18 -5.79
C ARG A 30 5.65 -21.50 -7.15
N CYS A 31 6.38 -20.40 -7.35
CA CYS A 31 6.11 -19.44 -8.40
C CYS A 31 7.23 -19.29 -9.44
N CYS A 32 8.39 -19.94 -9.24
CA CYS A 32 9.54 -19.88 -10.16
C CYS A 32 10.11 -21.28 -10.54
N ASN A 33 9.38 -22.39 -10.32
CA ASN A 33 9.69 -23.74 -10.82
C ASN A 33 9.10 -24.07 -12.21
N GLN A 34 9.83 -24.71 -13.13
CA GLN A 34 9.36 -24.96 -14.51
C GLN A 34 7.93 -25.53 -14.68
N ASP A 35 7.40 -26.25 -13.69
CA ASP A 35 6.06 -26.84 -13.69
C ASP A 35 4.91 -25.90 -13.25
N CYS A 36 5.17 -24.67 -12.75
CA CYS A 36 4.06 -23.80 -12.36
C CYS A 36 3.31 -23.29 -13.58
N LYS A 37 2.03 -23.63 -13.64
CA LYS A 37 1.10 -23.14 -14.66
C LYS A 37 0.52 -21.76 -14.34
N PHE A 38 0.71 -21.27 -13.12
CA PHE A 38 0.03 -20.08 -12.58
C PHE A 38 0.97 -18.89 -12.43
N ALA A 39 2.29 -19.13 -12.43
CA ALA A 39 3.25 -18.17 -11.95
C ALA A 39 4.31 -17.79 -12.99
N LEU A 40 4.99 -16.70 -12.65
CA LEU A 40 6.13 -16.07 -13.31
C LEU A 40 7.30 -17.04 -13.56
N ILE A 41 7.31 -17.79 -14.68
CA ILE A 41 8.37 -18.79 -14.93
C ILE A 41 8.82 -18.81 -16.39
N PRO A 42 10.13 -18.94 -16.65
CA PRO A 42 11.29 -18.44 -15.91
C PRO A 42 12.17 -17.61 -16.85
N THR A 43 13.24 -17.03 -16.32
CA THR A 43 14.17 -16.25 -17.11
C THR A 43 15.27 -17.13 -17.69
N PRO A 44 15.27 -17.47 -18.99
CA PRO A 44 16.53 -17.71 -19.69
C PRO A 44 17.35 -16.40 -19.80
N ASN A 45 16.71 -15.24 -19.61
CA ASN A 45 17.27 -13.92 -19.93
C ASN A 45 17.52 -12.98 -18.71
N GLY A 46 17.79 -13.52 -17.51
CA GLY A 46 18.31 -12.74 -16.37
C GLY A 46 17.41 -12.63 -15.13
N GLU A 47 17.99 -12.29 -13.98
CA GLU A 47 17.32 -12.39 -12.66
C GLU A 47 16.16 -11.38 -12.46
N ILE A 48 15.02 -11.87 -11.95
CA ILE A 48 13.95 -11.03 -11.39
C ILE A 48 14.25 -10.79 -9.91
N ASN A 49 14.36 -9.52 -9.52
CA ASN A 49 14.53 -9.11 -8.14
C ASN A 49 13.16 -8.88 -7.50
N ILE A 50 12.76 -9.78 -6.59
CA ILE A 50 11.48 -9.69 -5.88
C ILE A 50 11.78 -9.45 -4.40
N ILE A 51 11.20 -8.38 -3.86
CA ILE A 51 11.24 -8.07 -2.43
C ILE A 51 9.83 -8.16 -1.86
N PHE A 52 9.71 -8.79 -0.70
CA PHE A 52 8.47 -8.88 0.06
C PHE A 52 8.53 -7.89 1.20
N CYS A 53 7.49 -7.05 1.31
CA CYS A 53 7.35 -6.11 2.41
C CYS A 53 5.99 -6.29 3.07
N VAL A 54 5.94 -6.11 4.38
CA VAL A 54 4.70 -6.04 5.14
C VAL A 54 4.20 -4.60 5.12
N ASN A 55 2.90 -4.40 4.94
CA ASN A 55 2.30 -3.07 4.96
C ASN A 55 2.49 -2.42 6.35
N LYS A 56 2.58 -1.09 6.41
CA LYS A 56 3.06 -0.39 7.62
C LYS A 56 2.20 -0.58 8.86
N PHE A 57 0.88 -0.66 8.73
CA PHE A 57 -0.02 -0.84 9.87
C PHE A 57 0.15 -2.23 10.48
N HIS A 58 0.41 -3.24 9.63
CA HIS A 58 0.58 -4.61 10.09
C HIS A 58 1.95 -4.91 10.72
N GLN A 59 2.95 -4.03 10.56
CA GLN A 59 4.31 -4.23 11.09
C GLN A 59 4.34 -4.53 12.59
N GLU A 60 3.51 -3.84 13.37
CA GLU A 60 3.42 -3.99 14.84
C GLU A 60 2.92 -5.38 15.28
N SER A 61 2.35 -6.17 14.37
CA SER A 61 1.92 -7.55 14.64
C SER A 61 3.01 -8.59 14.39
N HIS A 62 4.21 -8.16 13.97
CA HIS A 62 5.37 -9.03 13.76
C HIS A 62 6.42 -8.78 14.83
N ASP A 63 7.28 -9.77 15.10
CA ASP A 63 8.44 -9.58 15.96
C ASP A 63 9.41 -8.54 15.37
N ASP A 64 10.19 -7.87 16.23
CA ASP A 64 11.08 -6.77 15.83
C ASP A 64 12.00 -7.10 14.65
N ASN A 65 12.52 -8.34 14.59
CA ASN A 65 13.40 -8.77 13.49
C ASN A 65 12.61 -8.92 12.19
N CYS A 66 11.43 -9.53 12.25
CA CYS A 66 10.55 -9.67 11.10
C CYS A 66 10.07 -8.31 10.61
N ALA A 67 9.66 -7.42 11.53
CA ALA A 67 9.20 -6.08 11.20
C ALA A 67 10.30 -5.28 10.50
N ALA A 68 11.49 -5.18 11.11
CA ALA A 68 12.61 -4.44 10.51
C ALA A 68 13.02 -4.99 9.14
N LYS A 69 13.05 -6.32 8.96
CA LYS A 69 13.45 -6.95 7.70
C LYS A 69 12.46 -6.71 6.56
N ASN A 70 11.17 -6.65 6.87
CA ASN A 70 10.11 -6.52 5.86
C ASN A 70 9.49 -5.11 5.83
N ALA A 71 10.13 -4.13 6.48
CA ALA A 71 9.66 -2.75 6.52
C ALA A 71 9.86 -2.05 5.17
N LEU A 72 8.81 -1.35 4.72
CA LEU A 72 8.88 -0.50 3.54
C LEU A 72 9.88 0.65 3.69
N ASP A 73 10.06 1.18 4.91
CA ASP A 73 10.97 2.30 5.18
C ASP A 73 12.45 1.98 4.94
N TYR A 74 12.83 0.70 5.04
CA TYR A 74 14.20 0.23 4.78
C TYR A 74 14.35 -0.44 3.41
N THR A 75 13.30 -0.44 2.59
CA THR A 75 13.31 -1.09 1.28
C THR A 75 13.68 -0.08 0.19
N LYS A 76 14.57 -0.47 -0.73
CA LYS A 76 14.94 0.38 -1.86
C LYS A 76 13.84 0.41 -2.92
N TYR A 77 13.76 1.53 -3.65
CA TYR A 77 12.88 1.70 -4.82
C TYR A 77 11.37 1.72 -4.54
N VAL A 78 10.94 1.87 -3.28
CA VAL A 78 9.52 1.97 -2.91
C VAL A 78 9.05 3.37 -2.56
N GLY A 79 9.96 4.35 -2.47
CA GLY A 79 9.62 5.70 -2.00
C GLY A 79 9.00 5.68 -0.59
N ARG A 80 8.21 6.70 -0.23
CA ARG A 80 7.47 6.73 1.06
C ARG A 80 6.12 6.01 0.93
N THR A 81 6.16 4.73 0.57
CA THR A 81 4.96 3.90 0.40
C THR A 81 4.48 3.34 1.74
N CYS A 82 3.17 3.38 1.98
CA CYS A 82 2.54 2.81 3.18
C CYS A 82 2.11 1.34 2.99
N GLY A 83 1.66 0.98 1.79
CA GLY A 83 1.10 -0.34 1.49
C GLY A 83 -0.37 -0.53 1.91
N GLU A 84 -0.87 0.29 2.84
CA GLU A 84 -2.23 0.17 3.45
C GLU A 84 -3.37 0.81 2.63
N GLY A 85 -3.08 1.34 1.44
CA GLY A 85 -4.05 2.14 0.68
C GLY A 85 -5.33 1.37 0.31
N VAL A 86 -5.21 0.06 0.08
CA VAL A 86 -6.32 -0.82 -0.27
C VAL A 86 -7.19 -1.19 0.94
N GLU A 87 -6.64 -1.18 2.14
CA GLU A 87 -7.37 -1.57 3.36
C GLU A 87 -8.02 -0.36 4.04
N THR A 88 -7.33 0.79 4.02
CA THR A 88 -7.84 2.03 4.58
C THR A 88 -9.15 2.49 3.93
N VAL A 89 -9.36 2.18 2.64
CA VAL A 89 -10.64 2.47 1.97
C VAL A 89 -11.79 1.60 2.50
N TRP A 90 -11.52 0.41 3.03
CA TRP A 90 -12.58 -0.45 3.60
C TRP A 90 -13.29 0.22 4.77
N ALA A 91 -12.57 0.99 5.59
CA ALA A 91 -13.18 1.75 6.69
C ALA A 91 -14.27 2.72 6.19
N LYS A 92 -14.05 3.37 5.03
CA LYS A 92 -15.04 4.25 4.37
C LYS A 92 -16.17 3.44 3.72
N MET A 93 -15.84 2.30 3.09
CA MET A 93 -16.80 1.51 2.32
C MET A 93 -17.70 0.63 3.18
N ASN A 94 -17.32 0.34 4.43
CA ASN A 94 -18.10 -0.49 5.34
C ASN A 94 -19.53 0.03 5.53
N TRP A 95 -19.74 1.35 5.47
CA TRP A 95 -21.06 1.97 5.61
C TRP A 95 -21.97 1.67 4.41
N LEU A 96 -21.39 1.44 3.24
CA LEU A 96 -22.10 1.12 2.00
C LEU A 96 -22.48 -0.36 1.90
N ARG A 97 -21.90 -1.21 2.76
CA ARG A 97 -22.08 -2.66 2.69
C ARG A 97 -23.55 -3.05 2.74
N TYR A 98 -24.33 -2.45 3.65
CA TYR A 98 -25.74 -2.77 3.81
C TYR A 98 -26.62 -2.06 2.79
N SER A 99 -26.33 -0.80 2.46
CA SER A 99 -27.14 -0.03 1.51
C SER A 99 -27.04 -0.58 0.08
N THR A 100 -25.89 -1.13 -0.31
CA THR A 100 -25.66 -1.68 -1.65
C THR A 100 -26.02 -3.15 -1.80
N ARG A 101 -26.48 -3.82 -0.73
CA ARG A 101 -26.70 -5.28 -0.72
C ARG A 101 -27.84 -5.72 -1.62
N GLU A 102 -28.95 -4.99 -1.60
CA GLU A 102 -30.18 -5.31 -2.35
C GLU A 102 -30.26 -4.59 -3.71
N MET A 103 -29.22 -3.81 -4.07
CA MET A 103 -29.19 -3.09 -5.33
C MET A 103 -28.96 -4.04 -6.50
N GLY A 104 -29.64 -3.79 -7.63
CA GLY A 104 -29.35 -4.47 -8.89
C GLY A 104 -27.91 -4.23 -9.35
N ILE A 105 -27.37 -5.12 -10.19
CA ILE A 105 -25.94 -5.11 -10.56
C ILE A 105 -25.44 -3.77 -11.09
N GLY A 106 -26.19 -3.14 -11.99
CA GLY A 106 -25.85 -1.82 -12.55
C GLY A 106 -25.89 -0.73 -11.48
N ALA A 107 -27.00 -0.63 -10.74
CA ALA A 107 -27.15 0.36 -9.68
C ALA A 107 -26.07 0.22 -8.59
N ARG A 108 -25.67 -1.02 -8.25
CA ARG A 108 -24.60 -1.29 -7.30
C ARG A 108 -23.24 -0.82 -7.82
N ILE A 109 -22.92 -1.07 -9.08
CA ILE A 109 -21.65 -0.64 -9.69
C ILE A 109 -21.57 0.89 -9.71
N GLU A 110 -22.63 1.55 -10.16
CA GLU A 110 -22.67 3.03 -10.22
C GLU A 110 -22.53 3.64 -8.83
N THR A 111 -23.28 3.13 -7.85
CA THR A 111 -23.22 3.62 -6.46
C THR A 111 -21.83 3.47 -5.85
N LEU A 112 -21.21 2.30 -6.00
CA LEU A 112 -19.84 2.09 -5.50
C LEU A 112 -18.83 2.98 -6.22
N SER A 113 -18.96 3.15 -7.53
CA SER A 113 -18.06 3.99 -8.33
C SER A 113 -18.13 5.46 -7.92
N GLU A 114 -19.33 5.98 -7.67
CA GLU A 114 -19.53 7.34 -7.17
C GLU A 114 -18.84 7.55 -5.81
N HIS A 115 -19.00 6.60 -4.88
CA HIS A 115 -18.34 6.69 -3.58
C HIS A 115 -16.81 6.55 -3.65
N PHE A 116 -16.28 5.77 -4.60
CA PHE A 116 -14.84 5.73 -4.84
C PHE A 116 -14.33 7.04 -5.44
N ASN A 117 -15.09 7.67 -6.34
CA ASN A 117 -14.76 8.98 -6.90
C ASN A 117 -14.77 10.08 -5.82
N ASP A 118 -15.81 10.13 -4.98
CA ASP A 118 -15.88 11.04 -3.83
C ASP A 118 -14.68 10.85 -2.88
N TRP A 119 -14.30 9.60 -2.59
CA TRP A 119 -13.13 9.32 -1.76
C TRP A 119 -11.81 9.81 -2.39
N ASN A 120 -11.64 9.63 -3.70
CA ASN A 120 -10.49 10.15 -4.44
C ASN A 120 -10.47 11.68 -4.46
N TRP A 121 -11.64 12.31 -4.58
CA TRP A 121 -11.79 13.76 -4.50
C TRP A 121 -11.41 14.31 -3.13
N GLN A 122 -11.94 13.74 -2.05
CA GLN A 122 -11.59 14.11 -0.67
C GLN A 122 -10.09 14.02 -0.42
N LYS A 123 -9.43 12.94 -0.89
CA LYS A 123 -7.97 12.82 -0.81
C LYS A 123 -7.24 13.94 -1.54
N THR A 124 -7.71 14.31 -2.73
CA THR A 124 -7.10 15.36 -3.54
C THR A 124 -7.19 16.72 -2.82
N LEU A 125 -8.33 17.01 -2.20
CA LEU A 125 -8.50 18.21 -1.38
C LEU A 125 -7.57 18.23 -0.18
N THR A 126 -7.50 17.14 0.61
CA THR A 126 -6.60 17.07 1.77
C THR A 126 -5.12 17.20 1.37
N ILE A 127 -4.75 16.65 0.21
CA ILE A 127 -3.40 16.82 -0.35
C ILE A 127 -3.11 18.30 -0.62
N SER A 128 -4.05 19.01 -1.25
CA SER A 128 -3.86 20.44 -1.54
C SER A 128 -3.74 21.29 -0.28
N GLU A 129 -4.56 21.01 0.75
CA GLU A 129 -4.54 21.74 2.02
C GLU A 129 -3.21 21.58 2.75
N SER A 130 -2.66 20.36 2.75
CA SER A 130 -1.41 20.08 3.45
C SER A 130 -0.18 20.63 2.73
N ILE A 131 -0.24 20.88 1.42
CA ILE A 131 0.81 21.63 0.68
C ILE A 131 0.74 23.12 1.03
N VAL A 132 -0.46 23.68 1.16
CA VAL A 132 -0.65 25.11 1.48
C VAL A 132 -0.24 25.41 2.92
N SER A 133 -0.52 24.52 3.88
CA SER A 133 -0.10 24.71 5.28
C SER A 133 1.42 24.70 5.48
N ASP A 134 2.17 23.99 4.63
CA ASP A 134 3.64 23.94 4.66
C ASP A 134 4.31 25.18 4.03
N SER A 135 3.53 26.14 3.51
CA SER A 135 4.03 27.33 2.80
C SER A 135 4.00 28.65 3.60
N ALA A 136 3.81 28.61 4.92
CA ALA A 136 3.98 29.79 5.78
C ALA A 136 5.47 30.21 5.84
N PRO A 137 5.80 31.51 5.69
CA PRO A 137 7.18 31.93 5.42
C PRO A 137 7.99 32.09 6.71
N GLU A 138 8.96 31.20 6.93
CA GLU A 138 10.17 31.54 7.68
C GLU A 138 11.40 31.38 6.77
N LEU A 139 12.14 32.48 6.67
CA LEU A 139 13.30 32.74 5.83
C LEU A 139 14.51 31.89 6.23
N ILE A 140 14.89 30.84 5.48
CA ILE A 140 16.30 30.41 5.34
C ILE A 140 16.53 29.84 3.92
N ALA A 141 17.67 30.21 3.32
CA ALA A 141 17.95 30.15 1.89
C ALA A 141 18.65 28.86 1.38
N PHE A 142 18.32 28.52 0.12
CA PHE A 142 19.00 27.72 -0.94
C PHE A 142 19.29 26.20 -0.87
N GLY A 143 18.77 25.48 -1.89
CA GLY A 143 19.28 24.22 -2.47
C GLY A 143 18.27 23.50 -3.40
N PRO A 144 18.62 23.02 -4.63
CA PRO A 144 17.63 22.62 -5.64
C PRO A 144 17.32 21.11 -5.60
N TRP A 145 16.27 20.71 -4.88
CA TRP A 145 15.61 19.40 -5.06
C TRP A 145 14.11 19.55 -4.77
N LYS A 146 13.25 19.15 -5.73
CA LYS A 146 11.80 19.21 -5.56
C LYS A 146 11.33 18.04 -4.69
N LEU A 147 10.93 18.34 -3.46
CA LEU A 147 10.12 17.52 -2.56
C LEU A 147 8.63 17.77 -2.82
N VAL A 148 7.82 16.72 -2.70
CA VAL A 148 6.41 16.86 -2.28
C VAL A 148 6.25 15.95 -1.05
N THR A 149 6.19 16.56 0.11
CA THR A 149 5.82 15.96 1.39
C THR A 149 4.38 16.31 1.71
N LEU A 150 3.64 15.36 2.26
CA LEU A 150 2.46 15.68 3.06
C LEU A 150 2.54 14.93 4.37
N GLN A 151 2.74 15.73 5.42
CA GLN A 151 2.81 15.29 6.79
C GLN A 151 1.80 16.12 7.57
N THR A 152 0.73 15.49 8.08
CA THR A 152 0.05 16.00 9.27
C THR A 152 0.12 14.95 10.35
N ARG A 153 0.95 15.29 11.33
CA ARG A 153 1.27 14.60 12.57
C ARG A 153 0.05 14.65 13.49
N MET A 154 -0.46 13.50 13.93
CA MET A 154 -1.24 13.43 15.17
C MET A 154 -0.68 12.31 16.05
N LEU A 155 -0.04 12.72 17.13
CA LEU A 155 0.30 11.86 18.25
C LEU A 155 -1.01 11.61 19.02
N LYS A 156 -1.48 10.35 19.05
CA LYS A 156 -2.35 9.89 20.13
C LYS A 156 -1.82 8.57 20.69
N PRO A 157 -1.74 8.42 22.02
CA PRO A 157 -1.23 7.21 22.65
C PRO A 157 -2.18 6.02 22.47
N TRP A 158 -1.55 4.86 22.31
CA TRP A 158 -2.05 3.54 21.93
C TRP A 158 -3.10 2.90 22.89
N SER A 159 -3.36 3.48 24.06
CA SER A 159 -4.07 2.81 25.16
C SER A 159 -5.61 2.76 25.06
N LEU A 160 -6.21 3.37 24.04
CA LEU A 160 -7.68 3.50 23.93
C LEU A 160 -8.34 2.59 22.87
N TRP A 161 -7.58 1.81 22.10
CA TRP A 161 -8.15 1.01 21.00
C TRP A 161 -8.39 -0.48 21.32
N ILE A 162 -7.75 -1.01 22.37
CA ILE A 162 -7.82 -2.45 22.71
C ILE A 162 -9.18 -2.86 23.32
N SER A 163 -10.02 -1.92 23.78
CA SER A 163 -11.31 -2.26 24.40
C SER A 163 -12.43 -2.62 23.42
N SER A 164 -12.23 -2.50 22.11
CA SER A 164 -13.30 -2.69 21.11
C SER A 164 -13.18 -3.99 20.27
N PHE A 165 -12.21 -4.85 20.57
CA PHE A 165 -12.01 -6.13 19.88
C PHE A 165 -11.99 -7.33 20.84
N LYS A 166 -12.94 -7.37 21.77
CA LYS A 166 -13.41 -8.64 22.34
C LYS A 166 -14.70 -9.03 21.63
N ILE A 167 -14.58 -9.94 20.68
CA ILE A 167 -15.62 -10.92 20.36
C ILE A 167 -15.17 -12.23 21.01
#